data_AF-A0A2T8FC49-F1
#
_entry.id   AF-A0A2T8FC49-F1
#
_cell.length_a   1.000
_cell.length_b   1.000
_cell.length_c   1.000
_cell.angle_alpha   90.00
_cell.angle_beta   90.00
_cell.angle_gamma   90.00
#
_symmetry.space_group_name_H-M   'P 1'
#
loop_
_entity.id
_entity.type
_entity.pdbx_description
1 polymer ?
#
loop_
_entity_poly.entity_id
_entity_poly.type
_entity_poly.pdbx_seq_one_letter_code
_entity_poly.pdbx_strand_id
1 'polypeptide(L)'
;MTEDREMYGDQPVDDEDQLQPEDTLEDQDLDDVLDRGYSPPDRPPHGYDDRPTGSELLEGESLEERISQEEPEPDPYAEQPQPDENALPEDIDYGATPDPRAGRLVQPDEGTGDDVISQEVARDVGIDGAGASAEEAAMHLTAEPEPPDEEP
;
A
#
# COMPACT_ATOMS: atom_id res chain seq x y z
N MET A 1 0.56 -35.85 -48.30
CA MET A 1 -0.25 -36.35 -47.18
C MET A 1 0.12 -35.46 -46.03
N THR A 2 -0.61 -34.36 -45.87
CA THR A 2 -0.51 -33.50 -44.69
C THR A 2 -1.39 -34.19 -43.66
N GLU A 3 -0.80 -34.72 -42.60
CA GLU A 3 -1.58 -35.17 -41.46
C GLU A 3 -2.29 -33.92 -40.92
N ASP A 4 -3.63 -33.93 -40.84
CA ASP A 4 -4.40 -32.89 -40.15
C ASP A 4 -3.97 -32.96 -38.68
N ARG A 5 -3.01 -32.10 -38.31
CA ARG A 5 -2.43 -32.05 -36.96
C ARG A 5 -3.43 -31.55 -35.91
N GLU A 6 -4.54 -30.98 -36.38
CA GLU A 6 -5.65 -30.39 -35.64
C GLU A 6 -6.61 -31.42 -35.00
N MET A 7 -6.38 -32.73 -35.14
CA MET A 7 -7.27 -33.77 -34.61
C MET A 7 -6.52 -34.91 -33.92
N TYR A 8 -6.62 -34.98 -32.59
CA TYR A 8 -6.19 -36.16 -31.80
C TYR A 8 -7.40 -37.06 -31.55
N GLY A 9 -7.57 -38.06 -32.40
CA GLY A 9 -8.74 -38.95 -32.36
C GLY A 9 -9.99 -38.24 -32.88
N ASP A 10 -11.02 -38.07 -32.03
CA ASP A 10 -12.30 -37.40 -32.35
C ASP A 10 -12.41 -36.01 -31.69
N GLN A 11 -11.36 -35.56 -31.00
CA GLN A 11 -11.35 -34.26 -30.33
C GLN A 11 -10.60 -33.25 -31.21
N PRO A 12 -11.18 -32.05 -31.47
CA PRO A 12 -10.41 -30.96 -32.04
C PRO A 12 -9.30 -30.61 -31.06
N VAL A 13 -8.08 -30.58 -31.58
CA VAL A 13 -6.94 -30.00 -30.88
C VAL A 13 -6.97 -28.52 -31.22
N ASP A 14 -6.73 -27.69 -30.22
CA ASP A 14 -6.54 -26.26 -30.47
C ASP A 14 -5.30 -26.08 -31.35
N ASP A 15 -5.31 -25.05 -32.21
CA ASP A 15 -4.15 -24.72 -33.02
C ASP A 15 -2.93 -24.59 -32.07
N GLU A 16 -1.82 -25.26 -32.36
CA GLU A 16 -0.60 -25.21 -31.51
C GLU A 16 0.08 -23.82 -31.55
N ASP A 17 -0.48 -22.90 -32.34
CA ASP A 17 0.01 -21.53 -32.51
C ASP A 17 -0.46 -20.61 -31.36
N GLN A 18 0.16 -19.43 -31.27
CA GLN A 18 -0.24 -18.43 -30.29
C GLN A 18 -1.60 -17.82 -30.68
N LEU A 19 -2.41 -17.42 -29.69
CA LEU A 19 -3.69 -16.74 -29.92
C LEU A 19 -3.46 -15.46 -30.72
N GLN A 20 -4.21 -15.30 -31.82
CA GLN A 20 -4.09 -14.15 -32.70
C GLN A 20 -4.87 -12.95 -32.13
N PRO A 21 -4.59 -11.71 -32.57
CA PRO A 21 -5.31 -10.52 -32.12
C PRO A 21 -6.83 -10.61 -32.35
N GLU A 22 -7.25 -11.30 -33.40
CA GLU A 22 -8.66 -11.59 -33.70
C GLU A 22 -9.33 -12.52 -32.69
N ASP A 23 -8.56 -13.40 -32.04
CA ASP A 23 -9.05 -14.32 -31.01
C ASP A 23 -9.10 -13.66 -29.63
N THR A 24 -8.08 -12.84 -29.30
CA THR A 24 -8.03 -12.15 -28.00
C THR A 24 -8.81 -10.84 -27.98
N LEU A 25 -9.22 -10.34 -29.15
CA LEU A 25 -9.81 -9.01 -29.34
C LEU A 25 -8.92 -7.87 -28.79
N GLU A 26 -7.62 -8.11 -28.70
CA GLU A 26 -6.64 -7.11 -28.28
C GLU A 26 -6.09 -6.41 -29.53
N ASP A 27 -6.16 -5.08 -29.54
CA ASP A 27 -5.63 -4.25 -30.62
C ASP A 27 -4.10 -4.18 -30.47
N GLN A 28 -3.41 -5.18 -31.03
CA GLN A 28 -1.96 -5.27 -31.05
C GLN A 28 -1.40 -4.67 -32.35
N ASP A 29 -0.21 -4.05 -32.28
CA ASP A 29 0.43 -3.36 -33.41
C ASP A 29 0.92 -4.29 -34.56
N LEU A 30 0.60 -5.58 -34.53
CA LEU A 30 1.12 -6.61 -35.44
C LEU A 30 -0.01 -7.46 -36.01
N ASP A 31 0.12 -7.83 -37.29
CA ASP A 31 -0.79 -8.73 -37.98
C ASP A 31 -0.65 -10.19 -37.49
N ASP A 32 0.58 -10.62 -37.14
CA ASP A 32 0.87 -11.92 -36.54
C ASP A 32 1.68 -11.72 -35.24
N VAL A 33 1.24 -12.35 -34.15
CA VAL A 33 1.95 -12.33 -32.87
C VAL A 33 3.37 -12.91 -32.95
N LEU A 34 3.64 -13.81 -33.90
CA LEU A 34 4.96 -14.38 -34.14
C LEU A 34 5.95 -13.40 -34.77
N ASP A 35 5.48 -12.29 -35.34
CA ASP A 35 6.34 -11.22 -35.86
C ASP A 35 6.96 -10.35 -34.73
N ARG A 36 6.52 -10.55 -33.48
CA ARG A 36 7.12 -9.89 -32.32
C ARG A 36 8.54 -10.41 -32.11
N GLY A 37 9.51 -9.67 -32.64
CA GLY A 37 10.93 -9.92 -32.39
C GLY A 37 11.23 -9.93 -30.88
N TYR A 38 12.03 -10.90 -30.43
CA TYR A 38 12.58 -10.91 -29.07
C TYR A 38 13.76 -9.94 -29.00
N SER A 39 13.73 -9.00 -28.06
CA SER A 39 14.89 -8.16 -27.71
C SER A 39 15.56 -8.77 -26.47
N PRO A 40 16.71 -9.46 -26.62
CA PRO A 40 17.46 -9.94 -25.47
C PRO A 40 17.92 -8.78 -24.58
N PRO A 41 18.21 -9.03 -23.30
CA PRO A 41 18.80 -8.02 -22.44
C PRO A 41 20.15 -7.52 -23.00
N ASP A 42 20.43 -6.22 -22.84
CA ASP A 42 21.69 -5.58 -23.27
C ASP A 42 22.94 -6.10 -22.53
N ARG A 43 22.75 -6.90 -21.48
CA ARG A 43 23.80 -7.49 -20.67
C ARG A 43 23.51 -8.97 -20.41
N PRO A 44 24.55 -9.83 -20.28
CA PRO A 44 24.35 -11.22 -19.89
C PRO A 44 23.57 -11.30 -18.58
N PRO A 45 22.56 -12.20 -18.48
CA PRO A 45 21.87 -12.44 -17.23
C PRO A 45 22.83 -13.00 -16.17
N HIS A 46 22.45 -12.88 -14.89
CA HIS A 46 23.21 -13.49 -13.81
C HIS A 46 23.32 -15.01 -14.03
N GLY A 47 24.51 -15.58 -13.79
CA GLY A 47 24.77 -17.00 -14.03
C GLY A 47 24.83 -17.43 -15.49
N TYR A 48 24.87 -16.50 -16.47
CA TYR A 48 24.95 -16.88 -17.90
C TYR A 48 26.19 -17.72 -18.22
N ASP A 49 27.32 -17.42 -17.59
CA ASP A 49 28.58 -18.15 -17.77
C ASP A 49 28.78 -19.26 -16.71
N ASP A 50 28.00 -19.24 -15.62
CA ASP A 50 28.09 -20.19 -14.51
C ASP A 50 27.05 -21.29 -14.69
N ARG A 51 27.50 -22.47 -15.10
CA ARG A 51 26.64 -23.66 -15.17
C ARG A 51 26.77 -24.45 -13.87
N PRO A 52 25.79 -24.36 -12.94
CA PRO A 52 25.87 -25.07 -11.68
C PRO A 52 25.87 -26.58 -11.90
N THR A 53 26.57 -27.28 -11.03
CA THR A 53 26.54 -28.74 -10.92
C THR A 53 25.19 -29.19 -10.38
N GLY A 54 24.86 -30.49 -10.53
CA GLY A 54 23.61 -31.04 -10.02
C GLY A 54 23.43 -30.92 -8.49
N SER A 55 24.52 -30.93 -7.73
CA SER A 55 24.49 -30.67 -6.28
C SER A 55 24.18 -29.21 -5.97
N GLU A 56 24.80 -28.26 -6.69
CA GLU A 56 24.57 -26.82 -6.50
C GLU A 56 23.12 -26.44 -6.86
N LEU A 57 22.52 -27.07 -7.87
CA LEU A 57 21.09 -26.88 -8.17
C LEU A 57 20.15 -27.35 -7.06
N LEU A 58 20.54 -28.39 -6.30
CA LEU A 58 19.75 -28.89 -5.18
C LEU A 58 19.91 -28.03 -3.93
N GLU A 59 21.12 -27.50 -3.72
CA GLU A 59 21.43 -26.58 -2.63
C GLU A 59 20.78 -25.20 -2.88
N GLY A 60 20.77 -24.76 -4.14
CA GLY A 60 20.27 -23.45 -4.55
C GLY A 60 21.24 -22.32 -4.21
N GLU A 61 20.84 -21.09 -4.56
CA GLU A 61 21.58 -19.88 -4.22
C GLU A 61 21.47 -19.55 -2.72
N SER A 62 22.53 -18.98 -2.16
CA SER A 62 22.49 -18.43 -0.80
C SER A 62 21.61 -17.18 -0.70
N LEU A 63 21.13 -16.84 0.50
CA LEU A 63 20.36 -15.62 0.71
C LEU A 63 21.20 -14.37 0.37
N GLU A 64 22.48 -14.37 0.75
CA GLU A 64 23.39 -13.27 0.44
C GLU A 64 23.57 -13.05 -1.07
N GLU A 65 23.68 -14.15 -1.83
CA GLU A 65 23.79 -14.10 -3.29
C GLU A 65 22.53 -13.50 -3.92
N ARG A 66 21.35 -13.93 -3.46
CA ARG A 66 20.06 -13.35 -3.92
C ARG A 66 19.94 -11.87 -3.59
N ILE A 67 20.39 -11.43 -2.41
CA ILE A 67 20.41 -10.01 -2.05
C ILE A 67 21.35 -9.21 -2.96
N SER A 68 22.49 -9.79 -3.36
CA SER A 68 23.44 -9.11 -4.26
C SER A 68 22.91 -8.90 -5.68
N GLN A 69 21.91 -9.69 -6.09
CA GLN A 69 21.24 -9.56 -7.38
C GLN A 69 20.13 -8.50 -7.38
N GLU A 70 19.68 -8.05 -6.20
CA GLU A 70 18.61 -7.05 -6.06
C GLU A 70 19.13 -5.64 -6.39
N GLU A 71 18.35 -4.88 -7.16
CA GLU A 71 18.56 -3.45 -7.35
C GLU A 71 17.74 -2.71 -6.28
N PRO A 72 18.37 -1.92 -5.38
CA PRO A 72 17.64 -1.20 -4.34
C PRO A 72 16.64 -0.23 -4.96
N GLU A 73 15.37 -0.35 -4.57
CA GLU A 73 14.36 0.63 -4.97
C GLU A 73 14.70 1.99 -4.37
N PRO A 74 14.45 3.10 -5.11
CA PRO A 74 14.55 4.43 -4.54
C PRO A 74 13.55 4.54 -3.38
N ASP A 75 14.02 5.02 -2.22
CA ASP A 75 13.16 5.24 -1.07
C ASP A 75 12.07 6.27 -1.44
N PRO A 76 10.77 5.90 -1.41
CA PRO A 76 9.68 6.80 -1.77
C PRO A 76 9.52 7.98 -0.79
N TYR A 77 10.13 7.90 0.40
CA TYR A 77 10.14 8.94 1.42
C TYR A 77 11.48 9.67 1.53
N ALA A 78 12.48 9.32 0.70
CA ALA A 78 13.70 10.12 0.65
C ALA A 78 13.32 11.55 0.29
N GLU A 79 13.76 12.50 1.11
CA GLU A 79 13.57 13.93 0.88
C GLU A 79 14.28 14.31 -0.43
N GLN A 80 13.57 14.20 -1.55
CA GLN A 80 13.86 14.98 -2.73
C GLN A 80 13.80 16.44 -2.28
N PRO A 81 14.80 17.30 -2.56
CA PRO A 81 14.69 18.73 -2.29
C PRO A 81 13.64 19.31 -3.24
N GLN A 82 12.38 19.05 -2.93
CA GLN A 82 11.22 19.69 -3.52
C GLN A 82 11.10 21.04 -2.81
N PRO A 83 10.98 22.16 -3.53
CA PRO A 83 10.44 23.36 -2.91
C PRO A 83 9.07 22.98 -2.38
N ASP A 84 8.89 23.03 -1.06
CA ASP A 84 7.62 22.71 -0.43
C ASP A 84 6.60 23.77 -0.86
N GLU A 85 5.79 23.42 -1.87
CA GLU A 85 4.72 24.27 -2.40
C GLU A 85 3.60 24.52 -1.38
N ASN A 86 3.59 23.71 -0.31
CA ASN A 86 2.72 23.86 0.86
C ASN A 86 3.49 24.35 2.08
N ALA A 87 4.70 24.89 1.93
CA ALA A 87 5.47 25.45 3.04
C ALA A 87 4.66 26.57 3.65
N LEU A 88 4.04 26.25 4.77
CA LEU A 88 3.34 27.21 5.57
C LEU A 88 4.40 28.14 6.19
N PRO A 89 4.10 29.43 6.33
CA PRO A 89 5.00 30.33 7.03
C PRO A 89 5.36 29.71 8.39
N GLU A 90 6.64 29.80 8.78
CA GLU A 90 7.16 29.33 10.09
C GLU A 90 6.40 29.91 11.30
N ASP A 91 5.53 30.89 11.04
CA ASP A 91 4.70 31.60 12.01
C ASP A 91 3.31 30.95 12.24
N ILE A 92 2.96 29.84 11.55
CA ILE A 92 1.71 29.12 11.83
C ILE A 92 1.93 28.17 13.01
N ASP A 93 1.61 28.66 14.21
CA ASP A 93 1.48 27.83 15.40
C ASP A 93 0.23 26.94 15.28
N TYR A 94 0.45 25.67 14.93
CA TYR A 94 -0.58 24.64 14.95
C TYR A 94 -0.94 24.15 16.36
N GLY A 95 -0.42 24.79 17.41
CA GLY A 95 -0.39 24.16 18.72
C GLY A 95 0.47 22.92 18.63
N ALA A 96 1.80 23.08 18.52
CA ALA A 96 2.75 21.98 18.42
C ALA A 96 2.74 21.01 19.63
N THR A 97 1.88 21.27 20.61
CA THR A 97 1.53 20.32 21.66
C THR A 97 0.21 19.69 21.25
N PRO A 98 0.13 18.37 21.00
CA PRO A 98 -1.14 17.70 20.82
C PRO A 98 -2.01 18.08 22.01
N ASP A 99 -3.11 18.80 21.75
CA ASP A 99 -4.10 19.07 22.78
C ASP A 99 -4.47 17.73 23.44
N PRO A 100 -4.67 17.70 24.77
CA PRO A 100 -4.94 16.45 25.46
C PRO A 100 -6.13 15.77 24.77
N ARG A 101 -5.90 14.54 24.30
CA ARG A 101 -6.92 13.75 23.61
C ARG A 101 -8.10 13.55 24.56
N ALA A 102 -9.31 13.67 24.04
CA ALA A 102 -10.49 13.28 24.80
C ALA A 102 -10.49 11.75 24.95
N GLY A 103 -10.68 11.26 26.18
CA GLY A 103 -10.84 9.84 26.47
C GLY A 103 -12.32 9.42 26.49
N ARG A 104 -12.59 8.24 27.07
CA ARG A 104 -13.94 7.71 27.19
C ARG A 104 -14.75 8.53 28.20
N LEU A 105 -15.90 9.05 27.77
CA LEU A 105 -16.85 9.75 28.63
C LEU A 105 -17.82 8.79 29.29
N VAL A 106 -17.95 8.88 30.61
CA VAL A 106 -18.83 8.03 31.43
C VAL A 106 -19.74 8.91 32.27
N GLN A 107 -21.04 8.59 32.31
CA GLN A 107 -21.98 9.31 33.17
C GLN A 107 -21.60 9.16 34.66
N PRO A 108 -22.01 10.09 35.54
CA PRO A 108 -21.68 10.02 36.96
C PRO A 108 -22.11 8.71 37.64
N ASP A 109 -23.21 8.12 37.19
CA ASP A 109 -23.77 6.84 37.65
C ASP A 109 -23.32 5.64 36.80
N GLU A 110 -22.31 5.83 35.95
CA GLU A 110 -21.77 4.82 35.04
C GLU A 110 -22.79 4.27 34.02
N GLY A 111 -23.86 5.04 33.74
CA GLY A 111 -24.94 4.63 32.85
C GLY A 111 -25.90 3.64 33.52
N THR A 112 -25.98 3.68 34.86
CA THR A 112 -26.86 2.81 35.65
C THR A 112 -27.96 3.61 36.34
N GLY A 113 -29.22 3.19 36.16
CA GLY A 113 -30.38 3.84 36.76
C GLY A 113 -31.18 4.67 35.76
N ASP A 114 -32.13 5.44 36.29
CA ASP A 114 -32.94 6.37 35.50
C ASP A 114 -32.21 7.72 35.36
N ASP A 115 -32.29 8.35 34.18
CA ASP A 115 -31.72 9.67 33.97
C ASP A 115 -32.52 10.74 34.73
N VAL A 116 -31.89 11.31 35.74
CA VAL A 116 -32.46 12.35 36.62
C VAL A 116 -31.79 13.71 36.44
N ILE A 117 -30.78 13.81 35.57
CA ILE A 117 -30.01 15.04 35.35
C ILE A 117 -30.44 15.62 34.02
N SER A 118 -31.06 16.81 34.04
CA SER A 118 -31.51 17.47 32.80
C SER A 118 -30.38 18.00 31.91
N GLN A 119 -29.13 17.96 32.40
CA GLN A 119 -27.93 18.41 31.71
C GLN A 119 -27.12 17.20 31.20
N GLU A 120 -26.51 17.35 30.03
CA GLU A 120 -25.63 16.34 29.46
C GLU A 120 -24.23 16.47 30.07
N VAL A 121 -23.97 15.70 31.13
CA VAL A 121 -22.70 15.73 31.88
C VAL A 121 -22.06 14.34 31.92
N ALA A 122 -20.74 14.30 31.75
CA ALA A 122 -19.95 13.08 31.82
C ALA A 122 -18.53 13.38 32.33
N ARG A 123 -17.86 12.37 32.88
CA ARG A 123 -16.45 12.41 33.27
C ARG A 123 -15.60 11.66 32.26
N ASP A 124 -14.47 12.23 31.90
CA ASP A 124 -13.44 11.52 31.13
C ASP A 124 -12.72 10.53 32.06
N VAL A 125 -12.65 9.26 31.66
CA VAL A 125 -11.97 8.19 32.40
C VAL A 125 -10.68 7.70 31.74
N GLY A 126 -10.23 8.41 30.70
CA GLY A 126 -9.01 8.14 29.96
C GLY A 126 -9.22 7.25 28.72
N ILE A 127 -8.09 6.97 28.06
CA ILE A 127 -8.02 6.22 26.80
C ILE A 127 -8.13 4.71 27.08
N ASP A 128 -8.85 3.99 26.22
CA ASP A 128 -9.02 2.53 26.32
C ASP A 128 -7.79 1.75 25.77
N GLY A 129 -6.63 1.94 26.41
CA GLY A 129 -5.46 1.06 26.32
C GLY A 129 -5.08 0.52 24.94
N ALA A 130 -4.82 1.41 23.97
CA ALA A 130 -4.46 1.09 22.57
C ALA A 130 -5.55 0.38 21.72
N GLY A 131 -6.76 0.19 22.26
CA GLY A 131 -7.94 -0.29 21.53
C GLY A 131 -8.78 0.81 20.86
N ALA A 132 -8.34 2.07 20.92
CA ALA A 132 -9.08 3.20 20.39
C ALA A 132 -9.21 3.13 18.85
N SER A 133 -10.41 3.44 18.34
CA SER A 133 -10.62 3.52 16.89
C SER A 133 -9.93 4.74 16.28
N ALA A 134 -9.79 4.79 14.95
CA ALA A 134 -9.25 5.96 14.27
C ALA A 134 -10.09 7.23 14.49
N GLU A 135 -11.40 7.09 14.68
CA GLU A 135 -12.32 8.20 14.95
C GLU A 135 -12.17 8.71 16.38
N GLU A 136 -12.10 7.81 17.36
CA GLU A 136 -11.80 8.15 18.75
C GLU A 136 -10.42 8.81 18.87
N ALA A 137 -9.48 8.35 18.06
CA ALA A 137 -8.16 8.92 17.95
C ALA A 137 -8.15 10.37 17.40
N ALA A 138 -9.14 10.77 16.61
CA ALA A 138 -9.19 12.11 16.02
C ALA A 138 -9.71 13.19 16.99
N MET A 139 -10.37 12.80 18.09
CA MET A 139 -10.97 13.73 19.06
C MET A 139 -9.92 14.33 20.01
N HIS A 140 -10.02 15.63 20.27
CA HIS A 140 -9.13 16.38 21.17
C HIS A 140 -9.93 17.44 21.96
N LEU A 141 -9.38 17.86 23.10
CA LEU A 141 -9.92 18.97 23.89
C LEU A 141 -9.43 20.29 23.31
N THR A 142 -10.29 21.31 23.28
CA THR A 142 -9.88 22.68 22.92
C THR A 142 -10.12 23.60 24.11
N ALA A 143 -9.26 24.59 24.29
CA ALA A 143 -9.48 25.61 25.30
C ALA A 143 -10.73 26.44 24.95
N GLU A 144 -11.55 26.73 25.97
CA GLU A 144 -12.60 27.73 25.79
C GLU A 144 -11.95 29.08 25.47
N PRO A 145 -12.54 29.87 24.55
CA PRO A 145 -12.03 31.20 24.27
C PRO A 145 -12.06 32.01 25.56
N GLU A 146 -10.96 32.72 25.86
CA GLU A 146 -10.97 33.61 27.02
C GLU A 146 -12.14 34.58 26.90
N PRO A 147 -12.95 34.74 27.96
CA PRO A 147 -14.01 35.72 27.95
C PRO A 147 -13.38 37.09 27.69
N PRO A 148 -14.04 37.96 26.91
CA PRO A 148 -13.51 39.31 26.67
C PRO A 148 -13.30 40.00 28.02
N ASP A 149 -12.17 40.69 28.16
CA ASP A 149 -11.91 41.53 29.34
C ASP A 149 -13.13 42.41 29.60
N GLU A 150 -13.77 42.22 30.76
CA GLU A 150 -14.80 43.15 31.23
C GLU A 150 -14.10 44.49 31.51
N GLU A 151 -14.15 45.41 30.54
CA GLU A 151 -13.74 46.78 30.78
C GLU A 151 -14.57 47.37 31.94
N PRO A 152 -13.91 48.03 32.92
CA PRO A 152 -14.51 48.46 34.17
C PRO A 152 -15.57 49.58 34.05
#